data_AF-A0A314L971-F1
#
_entry.id   AF-A0A314L971-F1
#
_cell.length_a   1.000
_cell.length_b   1.000
_cell.length_c   1.000
_cell.angle_alpha   90.00
_cell.angle_beta   90.00
_cell.angle_gamma   90.00
#
_symmetry.space_group_name_H-M   'P 1'
#
loop_
_entity.id
_entity.type
_entity.pdbx_description
1 polymer ?
#
loop_
_entity_poly.entity_id
_entity_poly.type
_entity_poly.pdbx_seq_one_letter_code
_entity_poly.pdbx_strand_id
1 'polypeptide(L)'
;KDNKLVEPEAIEKHVCSNQRIIQSDPSLPSIKIIEKYCGPQTRSHVFGFGGGVKAKDLKSGTSSNAELLSALRSTREENKSLNEENKSLQERLSTLEDDMKEMKKMKEFFAAQQSHVPLTTSPVSTE
;
A
#
# COMPACT_ATOMS: atom_id res chain seq x y z
N LYS A 1 5.53 -33.46 -29.53
CA LYS A 1 4.94 -32.75 -28.37
C LYS A 1 3.46 -32.73 -28.66
N ASP A 2 2.80 -33.79 -28.25
CA ASP A 2 1.48 -34.12 -28.77
C ASP A 2 0.48 -33.35 -27.92
N ASN A 3 -0.09 -32.30 -28.52
CA ASN A 3 -1.22 -31.60 -27.95
C ASN A 3 -2.43 -32.54 -28.04
N LYS A 4 -2.52 -33.49 -27.10
CA LYS A 4 -3.75 -34.25 -26.86
C LYS A 4 -4.82 -33.22 -26.49
N LEU A 5 -5.71 -32.96 -27.43
CA LEU A 5 -6.98 -32.27 -27.19
C LEU A 5 -7.60 -32.91 -25.95
N VAL A 6 -7.89 -32.07 -24.94
CA VAL A 6 -8.57 -32.49 -23.72
C VAL A 6 -9.86 -33.20 -24.14
N GLU A 7 -10.02 -34.45 -23.68
CA GLU A 7 -11.20 -35.26 -23.99
C GLU A 7 -12.48 -34.44 -23.75
N PRO A 8 -13.44 -34.40 -24.69
CA PRO A 8 -14.66 -33.61 -24.55
C PRO A 8 -15.43 -33.92 -23.26
N GLU A 9 -15.30 -35.15 -22.77
CA GLU A 9 -15.81 -35.59 -21.48
C GLU A 9 -15.25 -34.76 -20.31
N ALA A 10 -13.95 -34.43 -20.32
CA ALA A 10 -13.32 -33.62 -19.26
C ALA A 10 -13.80 -32.15 -19.27
N ILE A 11 -14.15 -31.63 -20.46
CA ILE A 11 -14.69 -30.28 -20.62
C ILE A 11 -16.14 -30.23 -20.12
N GLU A 12 -16.96 -31.22 -20.52
CA GLU A 12 -18.34 -31.36 -20.06
C GLU A 12 -18.41 -31.50 -18.52
N LYS A 13 -17.50 -32.30 -17.97
CA LYS A 13 -17.33 -32.53 -16.53
C LYS A 13 -17.00 -31.24 -15.76
N HIS A 14 -16.17 -30.35 -16.32
CA HIS A 14 -15.81 -29.08 -15.69
C HIS A 14 -16.95 -28.05 -15.73
N VAL A 15 -17.67 -27.98 -16.84
CA VAL A 15 -18.85 -27.11 -17.02
C VAL A 15 -19.99 -27.54 -16.09
N CYS A 16 -20.17 -28.86 -15.91
CA CYS A 16 -21.19 -29.44 -15.02
C CYS A 16 -21.02 -29.00 -13.55
N SER A 17 -19.79 -28.90 -13.05
CA SER A 17 -19.56 -28.55 -11.63
C SER A 17 -19.86 -27.07 -11.34
N ASN A 18 -19.34 -26.14 -12.16
CA ASN A 18 -19.43 -24.71 -11.86
C ASN A 18 -20.82 -24.13 -12.13
N GLN A 19 -21.43 -24.43 -13.27
CA GLN A 19 -22.70 -23.82 -13.65
C GLN A 19 -23.88 -24.37 -12.82
N ARG A 20 -23.79 -25.62 -12.37
CA ARG A 20 -24.87 -26.26 -11.60
C ARG A 20 -24.83 -25.95 -10.11
N ILE A 21 -23.65 -25.70 -9.53
CA ILE A 21 -23.54 -25.17 -8.15
C ILE A 21 -24.17 -23.79 -8.05
N ILE A 22 -23.95 -22.93 -9.05
CA ILE A 22 -24.51 -21.56 -9.08
C ILE A 22 -26.05 -21.56 -9.19
N GLN A 23 -26.63 -22.58 -9.84
CA GLN A 23 -28.08 -22.71 -10.05
C GLN A 23 -28.80 -23.54 -8.97
N SER A 24 -28.08 -24.12 -8.02
CA SER A 24 -28.66 -24.97 -6.98
C SER A 24 -28.84 -24.22 -5.66
N ASP A 25 -29.57 -24.85 -4.74
CA ASP A 25 -29.84 -24.29 -3.43
C ASP A 25 -28.53 -23.97 -2.68
N PRO A 26 -28.26 -22.69 -2.39
CA PRO A 26 -27.03 -22.28 -1.72
C PRO A 26 -26.96 -22.76 -0.27
N SER A 27 -28.06 -23.24 0.32
CA SER A 27 -28.08 -23.80 1.67
C SER A 27 -27.56 -25.25 1.74
N LEU A 28 -27.45 -25.95 0.60
CA LEU A 28 -26.93 -27.31 0.56
C LEU A 28 -25.40 -27.31 0.49
N PRO A 29 -24.73 -28.20 1.25
CA PRO A 29 -23.28 -28.37 1.13
C PRO A 29 -22.89 -28.73 -0.31
N SER A 30 -21.85 -28.09 -0.83
CA SER A 30 -21.38 -28.25 -2.22
C SER A 30 -21.14 -29.72 -2.60
N ILE A 31 -20.70 -30.55 -1.66
CA ILE A 31 -20.49 -31.99 -1.89
C ILE A 31 -21.78 -32.73 -2.26
N LYS A 32 -22.91 -32.42 -1.61
CA LYS A 32 -24.20 -33.06 -1.93
C LYS A 32 -24.73 -32.64 -3.30
N ILE A 33 -24.48 -31.38 -3.67
CA ILE A 33 -24.83 -30.85 -4.99
C ILE A 33 -24.01 -31.56 -6.06
N ILE A 34 -22.70 -31.70 -5.86
CA ILE A 34 -21.80 -32.40 -6.80
C ILE A 34 -22.19 -33.88 -6.92
N GLU A 35 -22.47 -34.56 -5.81
CA GLU A 35 -22.89 -35.97 -5.82
C GLU A 35 -24.17 -36.22 -6.59
N LYS A 36 -25.14 -35.29 -6.50
CA LYS A 36 -26.40 -35.36 -7.24
C LYS A 36 -26.22 -35.38 -8.76
N TYR A 37 -25.23 -34.65 -9.28
CA TYR A 37 -25.05 -34.49 -10.73
C TYR A 37 -23.87 -35.28 -11.30
N CYS A 38 -22.84 -35.53 -10.50
CA CYS A 38 -21.58 -36.16 -10.92
C CYS A 38 -21.38 -37.55 -10.30
N GLY A 39 -22.35 -38.02 -9.50
CA GLY A 39 -22.30 -39.31 -8.82
C GLY A 39 -21.54 -39.26 -7.48
N PRO A 40 -21.61 -40.35 -6.69
CA PRO A 40 -21.00 -40.45 -5.37
C PRO A 40 -19.52 -40.08 -5.39
N GLN A 41 -19.09 -39.21 -4.48
CA GLN A 41 -17.69 -38.81 -4.36
C GLN A 41 -16.99 -39.71 -3.35
N THR A 42 -15.76 -40.13 -3.66
CA THR A 42 -14.94 -40.91 -2.73
C THR A 42 -13.88 -40.02 -2.13
N ARG A 43 -13.39 -40.34 -0.92
CA ARG A 43 -12.30 -39.58 -0.29
C ARG A 43 -11.05 -39.49 -1.18
N SER A 44 -10.83 -40.49 -2.04
CA SER A 44 -9.74 -40.55 -3.01
C SER A 44 -10.01 -39.82 -4.33
N HIS A 45 -11.26 -39.50 -4.63
CA HIS A 45 -11.65 -38.88 -5.89
C HIS A 45 -12.86 -37.99 -5.67
N VAL A 46 -12.60 -36.69 -5.55
CA VAL A 46 -13.63 -35.64 -5.50
C VAL A 46 -13.58 -34.87 -6.82
N PHE A 47 -14.71 -34.90 -7.51
CA PHE A 47 -14.94 -34.26 -8.78
C PHE A 47 -15.21 -32.76 -8.61
N GLY A 48 -14.80 -31.94 -9.59
CA GLY A 48 -15.06 -30.49 -9.59
C GLY A 48 -14.07 -29.64 -8.78
N PHE A 49 -13.26 -30.25 -7.91
CA PHE A 49 -12.10 -29.58 -7.31
C PHE A 49 -10.88 -29.78 -8.22
N GLY A 50 -10.82 -28.98 -9.29
CA GLY A 50 -9.70 -28.99 -10.22
C GLY A 50 -8.37 -28.69 -9.53
N GLY A 51 -7.35 -29.50 -9.81
CA GLY A 51 -5.92 -29.18 -9.62
C GLY A 51 -5.55 -28.70 -8.22
N GLY A 52 -5.63 -29.59 -7.23
CA GLY A 52 -5.25 -29.30 -5.85
C GLY A 52 -3.95 -28.52 -5.75
N VAL A 53 -4.00 -27.43 -4.97
CA VAL A 53 -2.83 -26.68 -4.48
C VAL A 53 -1.81 -27.70 -4.01
N LYS A 54 -0.69 -27.83 -4.71
CA LYS A 54 0.32 -28.82 -4.36
C LYS A 54 1.00 -28.36 -3.08
N ALA A 55 1.51 -29.27 -2.25
CA ALA A 55 2.25 -28.89 -1.04
C ALA A 55 3.44 -27.93 -1.30
N LYS A 56 3.95 -27.91 -2.54
CA LYS A 56 4.95 -26.94 -3.02
C LYS A 56 4.40 -25.51 -3.20
N ASP A 57 3.11 -25.37 -3.49
CA ASP A 57 2.43 -24.09 -3.64
C ASP A 57 2.10 -23.47 -2.27
N LEU A 58 2.09 -24.30 -1.19
CA LEU A 58 2.01 -23.87 0.21
C LEU A 58 3.38 -23.54 0.82
N LYS A 59 4.48 -23.88 0.13
CA LYS A 59 5.87 -23.70 0.61
C LYS A 59 6.51 -22.40 0.15
N SER A 60 5.73 -21.39 -0.19
CA SER A 60 6.24 -20.03 -0.31
C SER A 60 6.18 -19.39 1.07
N GLY A 61 7.28 -18.79 1.54
CA GLY A 61 7.45 -18.19 2.87
C GLY A 61 6.45 -17.09 3.17
N THR A 62 5.21 -17.48 3.47
CA THR A 62 4.19 -16.61 4.02
C THR A 62 4.47 -16.50 5.50
N SER A 63 4.86 -15.30 5.94
CA SER A 63 4.90 -14.96 7.35
C SER A 63 3.59 -15.37 8.01
N SER A 64 3.66 -15.89 9.24
CA SER A 64 2.47 -16.29 9.99
C SER A 64 1.47 -15.12 10.05
N ASN A 65 0.17 -15.40 10.12
CA ASN A 65 -0.85 -14.36 10.31
C ASN A 65 -0.52 -13.44 11.51
N ALA A 66 0.09 -13.98 12.56
CA ALA A 66 0.54 -13.21 13.71
C ALA A 66 1.69 -12.23 13.38
N GLU A 67 2.63 -12.63 12.54
CA GLU A 67 3.74 -11.78 12.07
C GLU A 67 3.21 -10.66 11.17
N LEU A 68 2.28 -10.96 10.27
CA LEU A 68 1.62 -9.94 9.42
C LEU A 68 0.88 -8.90 10.26
N LEU A 69 0.12 -9.34 11.25
CA LEU A 69 -0.59 -8.43 12.16
C LEU A 69 0.37 -7.58 12.99
N SER A 70 1.52 -8.13 13.39
CA SER A 70 2.53 -7.40 14.14
C SER A 70 3.22 -6.35 13.27
N ALA A 71 3.62 -6.71 12.05
CA ALA A 71 4.18 -5.78 11.07
C ALA A 71 3.20 -4.64 10.75
N LEU A 72 1.93 -4.97 10.51
CA LEU A 72 0.90 -3.98 10.22
C LEU A 72 0.68 -2.98 11.36
N ARG A 73 0.75 -3.44 12.62
CA ARG A 73 0.71 -2.56 13.79
C ARG A 73 1.95 -1.67 13.89
N SER A 74 3.15 -2.23 13.69
CA SER A 74 4.41 -1.46 13.70
C SER A 74 4.37 -0.34 12.67
N THR A 75 4.05 -0.68 11.42
CA THR A 75 3.95 0.29 10.32
C THR A 75 2.89 1.34 10.59
N ARG A 76 1.77 1.01 11.26
CA ARG A 76 0.76 1.99 11.63
C ARG A 76 1.28 3.00 12.66
N GLU A 77 1.99 2.55 13.68
CA GLU A 77 2.55 3.43 14.71
C GLU A 77 3.68 4.31 14.14
N GLU A 78 4.55 3.74 13.30
CA GLU A 78 5.59 4.48 12.59
C GLU A 78 4.99 5.60 11.72
N ASN A 79 3.95 5.30 10.93
CA ASN A 79 3.27 6.32 10.12
C ASN A 79 2.65 7.43 10.96
N LYS A 80 2.09 7.09 12.12
CA LYS A 80 1.54 8.08 13.04
C LYS A 80 2.64 8.98 13.59
N SER A 81 3.77 8.42 14.01
CA SER A 81 4.93 9.19 14.48
C SER A 81 5.46 10.13 13.40
N LEU A 82 5.64 9.63 12.18
CA LEU A 82 6.10 10.44 11.04
C LEU A 82 5.13 11.57 10.71
N ASN A 83 3.82 11.34 10.85
CA ASN A 83 2.82 12.38 10.62
C ASN A 83 2.89 13.50 11.66
N GLU A 84 3.11 13.18 12.94
CA GLU A 84 3.29 14.20 13.98
C GLU A 84 4.62 14.95 13.82
N GLU A 85 5.70 14.27 13.42
CA GLU A 85 6.97 14.93 13.09
C GLU A 85 6.81 15.89 11.91
N ASN A 86 6.11 15.49 10.85
CA ASN A 86 5.85 16.34 9.70
C ASN A 86 5.07 17.61 10.08
N LYS A 87 4.06 17.52 10.95
CA LYS A 87 3.34 18.70 11.47
C LYS A 87 4.28 19.62 12.24
N SER A 88 5.10 19.07 13.13
CA SER A 88 6.08 19.83 13.90
C SER A 88 7.09 20.56 13.01
N LEU A 89 7.58 19.90 11.96
CA LEU A 89 8.49 20.51 10.98
C LEU A 89 7.80 21.62 10.18
N GLN A 90 6.54 21.44 9.80
CA GLN A 90 5.77 22.48 9.10
C GLN A 90 5.58 23.73 9.97
N GLU A 91 5.24 23.57 11.25
CA GLU A 91 5.14 24.69 12.19
C GLU A 91 6.48 25.43 12.33
N ARG A 92 7.59 24.68 12.49
CA ARG A 92 8.94 25.27 12.58
C ARG A 92 9.35 26.01 11.31
N LEU A 93 9.00 25.48 10.14
CA LEU A 93 9.24 26.16 8.86
C LEU A 93 8.43 27.44 8.75
N SER A 94 7.16 27.43 9.16
CA SER A 94 6.32 28.62 9.18
C SER A 94 6.93 29.72 10.06
N THR A 95 7.37 29.37 11.27
CA THR A 95 8.05 30.32 12.17
C THR A 95 9.31 30.90 11.52
N LEU A 96 10.14 30.04 10.92
CA LEU A 96 11.37 30.49 10.27
C LEU A 96 11.11 31.41 9.07
N GLU A 97 10.07 31.13 8.29
CA GLU A 97 9.66 31.99 7.18
C GLU A 97 9.24 33.39 7.66
N ASP A 98 8.55 33.48 8.79
CA ASP A 98 8.15 34.76 9.38
C ASP A 98 9.35 35.53 9.94
N ASP A 99 10.27 34.87 10.64
CA ASP A 99 11.53 35.46 11.11
C ASP A 99 12.35 36.00 9.92
N MET A 100 12.41 35.26 8.82
CA MET A 100 13.10 35.71 7.60
C MET A 100 12.45 36.93 6.97
N LYS A 101 11.11 37.01 6.96
CA LYS A 101 10.40 38.21 6.48
C LYS A 101 10.70 39.41 7.35
N GLU A 102 10.74 39.26 8.67
CA GLU A 102 11.07 40.33 9.60
C GLU A 102 12.51 40.81 9.40
N MET A 103 13.47 39.88 9.33
CA MET A 103 14.87 40.18 9.07
C MET A 103 15.07 40.91 7.74
N LYS A 104 14.34 40.52 6.69
CA LYS A 104 14.36 41.20 5.40
C LYS A 104 13.89 42.66 5.51
N LYS A 105 12.77 42.91 6.20
CA LYS A 105 12.26 44.27 6.43
C LYS A 105 13.27 45.11 7.21
N MET A 106 13.87 44.53 8.24
CA MET A 106 14.89 45.21 9.04
C MET A 106 16.12 45.57 8.19
N LYS A 107 16.60 44.65 7.36
CA LYS A 107 17.71 44.90 6.42
C LYS A 107 17.38 46.02 5.43
N GLU A 108 16.19 46.03 4.86
CA GLU A 108 15.72 47.08 3.95
C GLU A 108 15.68 48.45 4.65
N PHE A 109 15.21 48.51 5.89
CA PHE A 109 15.21 49.73 6.70
C PHE A 109 16.62 50.27 6.96
N PHE A 110 17.58 49.40 7.32
CA PHE A 110 18.97 49.81 7.51
C PHE A 110 19.64 50.27 6.20
N ALA A 111 19.36 49.59 5.08
CA ALA A 111 19.87 50.00 3.78
C ALA A 111 19.36 51.39 3.38
N ALA A 112 18.08 51.68 3.64
CA ALA A 112 17.49 53.00 3.40
C ALA A 112 18.11 54.09 4.27
N GLN A 113 18.44 53.80 5.54
CA GLN A 113 19.12 54.77 6.41
C GLN A 113 20.57 55.05 6.01
N GLN A 114 21.32 54.05 5.55
CA GLN A 114 22.71 54.24 5.10
C GLN A 114 22.81 55.12 3.84
N SER A 115 21.77 55.16 3.01
CA SER A 115 21.70 56.07 1.86
C SER A 115 21.64 57.56 2.28
N HIS A 116 21.31 57.88 3.53
CA HIS A 116 21.10 59.25 4.01
C HIS A 116 22.29 59.84 4.77
N VAL A 117 23.42 59.14 4.90
CA VAL A 117 24.63 59.69 5.54
C VAL A 117 25.49 60.36 4.46
N PRO A 118 25.60 61.71 4.42
CA PRO A 118 26.59 62.36 3.58
C PRO A 118 27.97 61.92 4.08
N LEU A 119 28.84 61.54 3.17
CA LEU A 119 30.25 61.25 3.48
C LEU A 119 30.88 62.55 4.01
N THR A 120 30.92 62.73 5.33
CA THR A 120 31.64 63.84 5.95
C THR A 120 33.13 63.55 5.85
N THR A 121 33.71 63.80 4.67
CA THR A 121 35.15 63.92 4.51
C THR A 121 35.56 65.18 5.28
N SER A 122 35.97 65.02 6.53
CA SER A 122 36.59 66.10 7.28
C SER A 122 37.90 66.45 6.55
N PRO A 123 38.12 67.71 6.10
CA PRO A 123 39.39 68.06 5.49
C PRO A 123 40.46 67.99 6.57
N VAL A 124 41.47 67.16 6.35
CA VAL A 124 42.69 67.20 7.14
C VAL A 124 43.36 68.53 6.80
N SER A 125 43.42 69.45 7.76
CA SER A 125 44.26 70.64 7.67
C SER A 125 45.68 70.23 8.00
N THR A 126 46.54 70.19 6.99
CA THR A 126 47.98 70.14 7.17
C THR A 126 48.48 71.57 7.29
N GLU A 127 48.96 71.92 8.47
CA GLU A 127 49.82 73.09 8.70
C GLU A 127 51.29 72.66 8.62
#